data_AF-A0A3Q0SW64-F1
#
_entry.id   AF-A0A3Q0SW64-F1
#
_cell.length_a   1.000
_cell.length_b   1.000
_cell.length_c   1.000
_cell.angle_alpha   90.00
_cell.angle_beta   90.00
_cell.angle_gamma   90.00
#
_symmetry.space_group_name_H-M   'P 1'
#
loop_
_entity.id
_entity.type
_entity.pdbx_description
1 polymer ?
#
loop_
_entity_poly.entity_id
_entity_poly.type
_entity_poly.pdbx_seq_one_letter_code
_entity_poly.pdbx_strand_id
1 'polypeptide(L)'
;VVRKFQDWICLFLFRLPLGLGVNELLYFRVISPEEIGYLFSAAPAKDFGGTFTSFYDEIFLVPADPADGCSDMKNRDILQGQVILVERGMMIRRSLQRQALSWAVISIPVNVSALASFPFKQPPWTLW
;
A
#
# COMPACT_ATOMS: atom_id res chain seq x y z
N VAL A 1 -59.48 12.71 -6.82
CA VAL A 1 -59.12 11.39 -6.28
C VAL A 1 -58.08 10.78 -7.23
N VAL A 2 -56.84 11.26 -7.18
CA VAL A 2 -55.67 10.68 -6.50
C VAL A 2 -55.46 9.19 -6.83
N ARG A 3 -54.23 8.87 -7.27
CA ARG A 3 -53.57 7.55 -7.41
C ARG A 3 -53.59 6.90 -8.79
N LYS A 4 -52.58 7.22 -9.60
CA LYS A 4 -51.89 6.24 -10.45
C LYS A 4 -50.48 6.73 -10.82
N PHE A 5 -49.62 6.83 -9.81
CA PHE A 5 -48.22 7.26 -9.97
C PHE A 5 -47.28 6.49 -9.03
N GLN A 6 -47.59 5.22 -8.74
CA GLN A 6 -46.88 4.47 -7.71
C GLN A 6 -46.72 2.97 -8.04
N ASP A 7 -46.42 2.59 -9.29
CA ASP A 7 -46.19 1.16 -9.60
C ASP A 7 -44.91 0.89 -10.43
N TRP A 8 -44.10 1.90 -10.74
CA TRP A 8 -42.87 1.74 -11.54
C TRP A 8 -41.58 2.10 -10.79
N ILE A 9 -41.66 2.36 -9.49
CA ILE A 9 -40.51 2.78 -8.67
C ILE A 9 -39.87 1.60 -7.90
N CYS A 10 -40.54 0.45 -7.79
CA CYS A 10 -40.06 -0.66 -6.96
C CYS A 10 -39.26 -1.76 -7.68
N LEU A 11 -39.12 -1.73 -9.01
CA LEU A 11 -38.45 -2.82 -9.77
C LEU A 11 -37.04 -2.48 -10.30
N PHE A 12 -36.54 -1.27 -10.07
CA PHE A 12 -35.19 -0.85 -10.51
C PHE A 12 -34.19 -0.58 -9.37
N LEU A 13 -34.55 -0.82 -8.11
CA LEU A 13 -33.68 -0.53 -6.95
C LEU A 13 -32.99 -1.75 -6.35
N PHE A 14 -33.12 -2.94 -6.95
CA PHE A 14 -32.39 -4.14 -6.51
C PHE A 14 -31.42 -4.62 -7.59
N ARG A 15 -30.29 -3.91 -7.71
CA ARG A 15 -28.95 -4.41 -8.09
C ARG A 15 -28.02 -3.22 -8.36
N LEU A 16 -27.86 -2.33 -7.38
CA LEU A 16 -26.56 -1.69 -7.25
C LEU A 16 -25.66 -2.76 -6.64
N PRO A 17 -24.66 -3.32 -7.34
CA PRO A 17 -23.50 -3.73 -6.59
C PRO A 17 -22.97 -2.41 -6.04
N LEU A 18 -23.16 -2.16 -4.75
CA LEU A 18 -22.15 -1.38 -4.03
C LEU A 18 -20.89 -2.23 -4.16
N GLY A 19 -20.19 -2.07 -5.27
CA GLY A 19 -18.78 -2.37 -5.40
C GLY A 19 -18.07 -1.41 -4.46
N LEU A 20 -18.14 -1.71 -3.16
CA LEU A 20 -17.24 -1.22 -2.14
C LEU A 20 -15.88 -1.84 -2.47
N GLY A 21 -15.27 -1.37 -3.55
CA GLY A 21 -13.83 -1.49 -3.77
C GLY A 21 -13.14 -0.56 -2.79
N VAL A 22 -13.20 -0.88 -1.50
CA VAL A 22 -12.56 -0.10 -0.46
C VAL A 22 -11.14 -0.59 -0.38
N ASN A 23 -10.20 0.25 -0.84
CA ASN A 23 -8.85 0.20 -0.32
C ASN A 23 -8.94 0.55 1.17
N GLU A 24 -9.20 -0.44 2.01
CA GLU A 24 -9.38 -0.26 3.44
C GLU A 24 -8.02 0.14 4.02
N LEU A 25 -7.85 1.44 4.26
CA LEU A 25 -6.64 1.98 4.85
C LEU A 25 -6.52 1.42 6.27
N LEU A 26 -5.34 0.93 6.60
CA LEU A 26 -4.97 0.59 7.96
C LEU A 26 -4.54 1.87 8.68
N TYR A 27 -4.84 1.94 9.98
CA TYR A 27 -4.42 3.04 10.83
C TYR A 27 -3.61 2.48 12.00
N PHE A 28 -2.50 3.14 12.31
CA PHE A 28 -1.68 2.78 13.47
C PHE A 28 -1.29 4.04 14.24
N ARG A 29 -1.24 3.93 15.56
CA ARG A 29 -0.85 5.03 16.46
C ARG A 29 0.54 4.76 17.01
N VAL A 30 1.40 5.77 17.00
CA VAL A 30 2.67 5.69 17.73
C VAL A 30 2.39 6.03 19.20
N ILE A 31 2.80 5.16 20.12
CA ILE A 31 2.56 5.33 21.57
C ILE A 31 3.75 6.04 22.24
N SER A 32 4.97 5.81 21.74
CA SER A 32 6.20 6.38 22.29
C SER A 32 7.22 6.66 21.17
N PRO A 33 7.98 7.77 21.22
CA PRO A 33 7.89 8.86 22.20
C PRO A 33 6.65 9.75 21.98
N GLU A 34 6.18 10.42 23.04
CA GLU A 34 4.93 11.21 23.03
C GLU A 34 4.94 12.33 21.96
N GLU A 35 6.11 12.86 21.65
CA GLU A 35 6.31 13.92 20.63
C GLU A 35 5.83 13.53 19.23
N ILE A 36 5.89 12.24 18.88
CA ILE A 36 5.44 11.73 17.58
C ILE A 36 4.21 10.83 17.70
N GLY A 37 3.47 10.96 18.81
CA GLY A 37 2.36 10.09 19.19
C GLY A 37 1.07 10.23 18.36
N TYR A 38 1.21 10.39 17.05
CA TYR A 38 0.12 10.64 16.10
C TYR A 38 -0.47 9.34 15.53
N LEU A 39 -1.64 9.48 14.90
CA LEU A 39 -2.26 8.44 14.10
C LEU A 39 -1.79 8.56 12.65
N PHE A 40 -1.27 7.47 12.11
CA PHE A 40 -0.80 7.36 10.74
C PHE A 40 -1.71 6.40 9.96
N SER A 41 -1.85 6.67 8.66
CA SER A 41 -2.54 5.78 7.73
C SER A 41 -1.54 5.03 6.84
N ALA A 42 -1.84 3.77 6.56
CA ALA A 42 -1.06 2.91 5.69
C ALA A 42 -1.99 2.15 4.74
N ALA A 43 -1.58 2.02 3.48
CA ALA A 43 -2.26 1.15 2.54
C ALA A 43 -1.67 -0.26 2.65
N PRO A 44 -2.47 -1.28 3.02
CA PRO A 44 -2.02 -2.66 2.96
C PRO A 44 -1.67 -3.05 1.53
N ALA A 45 -0.78 -4.03 1.42
CA ALA A 45 -0.53 -4.68 0.16
C ALA A 45 -1.81 -5.37 -0.32
N LYS A 46 -2.17 -5.12 -1.58
CA LYS A 46 -3.42 -5.62 -2.15
C LYS A 46 -3.40 -7.15 -2.33
N ASP A 47 -2.27 -7.68 -2.81
CA ASP A 47 -2.17 -9.05 -3.31
C ASP A 47 -0.99 -9.84 -2.68
N PHE A 48 -0.36 -9.31 -1.62
CA PHE A 48 0.75 -9.99 -0.95
C PHE A 48 0.79 -9.72 0.56
N GLY A 49 1.40 -10.63 1.31
CA GLY A 49 1.48 -10.55 2.78
C GLY A 49 0.38 -11.33 3.48
N GLY A 50 0.23 -11.10 4.78
CA GLY A 50 -0.84 -11.67 5.60
C GLY A 50 -1.99 -10.68 5.79
N THR A 51 -3.17 -11.19 6.17
CA THR A 51 -4.30 -10.35 6.55
C THR A 51 -4.09 -9.78 7.95
N PHE A 52 -4.26 -8.47 8.14
CA PHE A 52 -4.25 -7.83 9.45
C PHE A 52 -5.58 -8.10 10.16
N THR A 53 -5.74 -9.28 10.76
CA THR A 53 -6.99 -9.72 11.40
C THR A 53 -7.06 -9.44 12.90
N SER A 54 -5.98 -8.93 13.51
CA SER A 54 -5.85 -8.73 14.96
C SER A 54 -5.32 -7.33 15.30
N PHE A 55 -5.73 -6.83 16.48
CA PHE A 55 -5.12 -5.67 17.10
C PHE A 55 -3.75 -6.07 17.68
N TYR A 56 -2.71 -5.32 17.32
CA TYR A 56 -1.35 -5.51 17.81
C TYR A 56 -1.01 -4.32 18.70
N ASP A 57 -1.05 -4.52 20.02
CA ASP A 57 -0.55 -3.53 20.99
C ASP A 57 0.94 -3.81 21.27
N GLU A 58 1.73 -2.75 21.42
CA GLU A 58 3.16 -2.77 21.81
C GLU A 58 4.17 -3.36 20.79
N ILE A 59 3.84 -3.37 19.49
CA ILE A 59 4.82 -3.71 18.45
C ILE A 59 5.76 -2.54 18.13
N PHE A 60 7.07 -2.80 18.03
CA PHE A 60 8.05 -1.77 17.66
C PHE A 60 8.12 -1.58 16.15
N LEU A 61 8.16 -0.31 15.75
CA LEU A 61 8.50 0.11 14.39
C LEU A 61 10.02 0.33 14.32
N VAL A 62 10.75 -0.62 13.74
CA VAL A 62 12.22 -0.65 13.71
C VAL A 62 12.73 -0.26 12.31
N PRO A 63 13.64 0.71 12.18
CA PRO A 63 14.24 1.03 10.89
C PRO A 63 15.10 -0.13 10.37
N ALA A 64 14.98 -0.45 9.09
CA ALA A 64 15.85 -1.42 8.43
C ALA A 64 17.30 -0.88 8.36
N ASP A 65 18.28 -1.76 8.57
CA ASP A 65 19.69 -1.50 8.25
C ASP A 65 20.18 -2.54 7.24
N PRO A 66 20.43 -2.18 5.97
CA PRO A 66 20.38 -0.82 5.42
C PRO A 66 18.95 -0.34 5.13
N ALA A 67 18.71 0.97 5.23
CA ALA A 67 17.38 1.60 5.13
C ALA A 67 16.62 1.30 3.84
N ASP A 68 17.32 0.93 2.77
CA ASP A 68 16.72 0.60 1.49
C ASP A 68 16.14 -0.82 1.41
N GLY A 69 16.46 -1.70 2.37
CA GLY A 69 15.95 -3.08 2.42
C GLY A 69 16.29 -3.94 1.19
N CYS A 70 17.15 -3.47 0.27
CA CYS A 70 17.48 -4.17 -0.96
C CYS A 70 18.66 -5.14 -0.80
N SER A 71 19.39 -5.04 0.31
CA SER A 71 20.53 -5.90 0.65
C SER A 71 20.22 -6.72 1.89
N ASP A 72 21.13 -7.62 2.24
CA ASP A 72 21.03 -8.38 3.48
C ASP A 72 20.92 -7.46 4.70
N MET A 73 19.84 -7.64 5.48
CA MET A 73 19.62 -6.88 6.70
C MET A 73 20.70 -7.22 7.72
N LYS A 74 21.29 -6.20 8.35
CA LYS A 74 22.33 -6.33 9.39
C LYS A 74 21.73 -6.53 10.78
N ASN A 75 20.59 -5.90 11.05
CA ASN A 75 19.91 -5.92 12.34
C ASN A 75 18.87 -7.04 12.47
N ARG A 76 19.06 -8.18 11.76
CA ARG A 76 18.10 -9.31 11.68
C ARG A 76 17.58 -9.77 13.03
N ASP A 77 18.43 -9.76 14.05
CA ASP A 77 18.11 -10.23 15.39
C ASP A 77 16.98 -9.40 16.04
N ILE A 78 16.88 -8.11 15.70
CA ILE A 78 15.88 -7.17 16.23
C ILE A 78 14.60 -7.16 15.38
N LEU A 79 14.69 -7.60 14.12
CA LEU A 79 13.59 -7.49 13.16
C LEU A 79 12.54 -8.61 13.33
N GLN A 80 12.89 -9.71 14.01
CA GLN A 80 11.97 -10.82 14.20
C GLN A 80 10.79 -10.42 15.09
N GLY A 81 9.57 -10.58 14.55
CA GLY A 81 8.33 -10.23 15.26
C GLY A 81 7.98 -8.73 15.26
N GLN A 82 8.81 -7.88 14.65
CA GLN A 82 8.62 -6.43 14.65
C GLN A 82 8.17 -5.89 13.29
N VAL A 83 7.63 -4.67 13.27
CA VAL A 83 7.31 -3.96 12.03
C VAL A 83 8.55 -3.22 11.55
N ILE A 84 8.94 -3.44 10.30
CA ILE A 84 10.16 -2.88 9.73
C ILE A 84 9.82 -1.62 8.92
N LEU A 85 10.51 -0.52 9.19
CA LEU A 85 10.44 0.71 8.40
C LEU A 85 11.53 0.72 7.33
N VAL A 86 11.12 0.84 6.06
CA VAL A 86 12.02 0.85 4.89
C VAL A 86 11.84 2.15 4.10
N GLU A 87 12.93 2.75 3.66
CA GLU A 87 12.95 3.96 2.85
C GLU A 87 12.62 3.64 1.38
N ARG A 88 11.56 4.29 0.86
CA ARG A 88 11.14 4.12 -0.54
C ARG A 88 12.03 4.92 -1.50
N GLY A 89 12.24 4.38 -2.71
CA GLY A 89 12.87 5.11 -3.81
C GLY A 89 14.41 5.09 -3.84
N MET A 90 15.05 4.47 -2.84
CA MET A 90 16.52 4.41 -2.78
C MET A 90 17.17 3.67 -3.96
N MET A 91 16.50 2.68 -4.56
CA MET A 91 16.99 2.03 -5.79
C MET A 91 17.08 3.00 -6.98
N ILE A 92 16.06 3.84 -7.17
CA ILE A 92 16.05 4.85 -8.24
C ILE A 92 17.15 5.88 -7.96
N ARG A 93 17.24 6.36 -6.72
CA ARG A 93 18.27 7.31 -6.28
C ARG A 93 19.70 6.77 -6.49
N ARG A 94 19.97 5.54 -6.05
CA ARG A 94 21.28 4.87 -6.24
C ARG A 94 21.60 4.69 -7.72
N SER A 95 20.61 4.35 -8.55
CA SER A 95 20.80 4.18 -10.00
C SER A 95 21.16 5.51 -10.66
N LEU A 96 20.48 6.60 -10.30
CA LEU A 96 20.80 7.96 -10.77
C LEU A 96 22.21 8.41 -10.34
N GLN A 97 22.55 8.21 -9.06
CA GLN A 97 23.87 8.57 -8.54
C GLN A 97 25.01 7.81 -9.24
N ARG A 98 24.84 6.50 -9.47
CA ARG A 98 25.84 5.67 -10.17
C ARG A 98 26.06 6.11 -11.62
N GLN A 99 25.04 6.65 -12.27
CA GLN A 99 25.11 7.14 -13.64
C GLN A 99 25.43 8.64 -13.74
N ALA A 100 25.71 9.29 -12.60
CA ALA A 100 25.92 10.73 -12.50
C ALA A 100 24.77 11.57 -13.10
N LEU A 101 23.53 11.09 -12.97
CA LEU A 101 22.33 11.77 -13.44
C LEU A 101 21.64 12.49 -12.29
N SER A 102 21.25 13.75 -12.51
CA SER A 102 20.51 14.54 -11.52
C SER A 102 18.99 14.41 -11.62
N TRP A 103 18.47 13.80 -12.70
CA TRP A 103 17.03 13.64 -12.96
C TRP A 103 16.75 12.35 -13.75
N ALA A 104 15.50 11.87 -13.66
CA ALA A 104 14.96 10.77 -14.46
C ALA A 104 13.71 11.25 -15.19
N VAL A 105 13.50 10.80 -16.43
CA VAL A 105 12.20 10.90 -17.10
C VAL A 105 11.33 9.74 -16.65
N ILE A 106 10.13 10.03 -16.14
CA ILE A 106 9.13 9.01 -15.79
C ILE A 106 7.85 9.23 -16.59
N SER A 107 7.19 8.15 -16.95
CA SER A 107 5.82 8.17 -17.47
C SER A 107 4.87 7.67 -16.39
N ILE A 108 3.87 8.48 -16.04
CA ILE A 108 2.80 8.08 -15.11
C ILE A 108 1.54 7.85 -15.94
N PRO A 109 1.23 6.59 -16.29
CA PRO A 109 0.02 6.30 -17.02
C PRO A 109 -1.17 6.43 -16.08
N VAL A 110 -2.14 7.26 -16.48
CA VAL A 110 -3.43 7.34 -15.77
C VAL A 110 -4.20 6.01 -15.83
N ASN A 111 -3.90 5.18 -16.84
CA ASN A 111 -4.49 3.86 -17.06
C ASN A 111 -3.40 2.79 -17.21
N VAL A 112 -3.36 1.81 -16.31
CA VAL A 112 -2.37 0.72 -16.31
C VAL A 112 -2.42 -0.10 -17.60
N SER A 113 -3.59 -0.20 -18.25
CA SER A 113 -3.76 -0.87 -19.55
C SER A 113 -2.90 -0.27 -20.67
N ALA A 114 -2.42 0.96 -20.52
CA ALA A 114 -1.51 1.61 -21.47
C ALA A 114 -0.04 1.15 -21.33
N LEU A 115 0.29 0.34 -20.32
CA LEU A 115 1.66 -0.14 -20.03
C LEU A 115 1.99 -1.52 -20.62
N ALA A 116 1.18 -2.05 -21.54
CA ALA A 116 1.28 -3.43 -22.05
C ALA A 116 2.68 -3.83 -22.59
N SER A 117 3.56 -2.87 -22.87
CA SER A 117 4.91 -3.09 -23.40
C SER A 117 6.05 -2.97 -22.38
N PHE A 118 5.80 -2.51 -21.15
CA PHE A 118 6.88 -2.32 -20.17
C PHE A 118 7.04 -3.56 -19.28
N PRO A 119 8.29 -4.05 -19.06
CA PRO A 119 8.53 -5.19 -18.19
C PRO A 119 8.19 -4.81 -16.75
N PHE A 120 7.02 -5.27 -16.31
CA PHE A 120 6.60 -5.14 -14.93
C PHE A 120 7.42 -6.14 -14.11
N LYS A 121 8.41 -5.65 -13.36
CA LYS A 121 9.16 -6.49 -12.40
C LYS A 121 8.32 -6.71 -11.16
N GLN A 122 7.25 -7.47 -11.34
CA GLN A 122 6.46 -8.03 -10.26
C GLN A 122 7.16 -9.30 -9.75
N PRO A 123 7.06 -9.62 -8.45
CA PRO A 123 7.52 -10.90 -7.96
C PRO A 123 6.74 -12.03 -8.67
N PRO A 124 7.38 -13.20 -8.93
CA PRO A 124 6.90 -14.20 -9.88
C PRO A 124 5.55 -14.89 -9.55
N TRP A 125 4.86 -14.49 -8.48
CA TRP A 125 3.62 -15.11 -8.00
C TRP A 125 2.36 -14.22 -8.10
N THR A 126 2.43 -13.03 -8.72
CA THR A 126 1.30 -12.09 -8.80
C THR A 126 0.40 -12.27 -10.05
N LEU A 127 0.46 -13.42 -10.73
CA LEU A 127 -0.46 -13.75 -11.83
C LEU A 127 -1.48 -14.81 -11.38
N TRP A 128 -2.47 -14.42 -10.59
CA TRP A 128 -3.77 -15.11 -10.45
C TRP A 128 -4.86 -14.10 -10.19
#